data_AF-A0A5K1CAA7-F1
#
_entry.id   AF-A0A5K1CAA7-F1
#
_cell.length_a   1.000
_cell.length_b   1.000
_cell.length_c   1.000
_cell.angle_alpha   90.00
_cell.angle_beta   90.00
_cell.angle_gamma   90.00
#
_symmetry.space_group_name_H-M   'P 1'
#
loop_
_entity.id
_entity.type
_entity.pdbx_description
1 polymer ?
#
loop_
_entity_poly.entity_id
_entity_poly.type
_entity_poly.pdbx_seq_one_letter_code
_entity_poly.pdbx_strand_id
1 'polypeptide(L)'
;EFDKLINMFVERFEQNAPIAPTLSTICSLRQKHGEKTREFIQKWRMQCNKMKEPISETQALSLIRKNLAQPLKSLIRNAPIKTFAELIEQANSIEEGIEEEDFDGIIAA
;
A
#
# COMPACT_ATOMS: atom_id res chain seq x y z
N GLU A 1 17.77 -11.69 37.81
CA GLU A 1 16.66 -12.22 36.99
C GLU A 1 16.57 -11.44 35.70
N PHE A 2 16.45 -12.16 34.58
CA PHE A 2 16.37 -11.60 33.23
C PHE A 2 15.13 -10.72 33.04
N ASP A 3 14.02 -11.04 33.72
CA ASP A 3 12.77 -10.28 33.65
C ASP A 3 12.91 -8.83 34.14
N LYS A 4 13.80 -8.61 35.12
CA LYS A 4 14.09 -7.26 35.62
C LYS A 4 14.78 -6.39 34.56
N LEU A 5 15.63 -6.99 33.74
CA LEU A 5 16.28 -6.32 32.61
C LEU A 5 15.30 -6.06 31.47
N ILE A 6 14.38 -7.00 31.19
CA ILE A 6 13.30 -6.80 30.22
C ILE A 6 12.43 -5.61 30.64
N ASN A 7 11.98 -5.57 31.90
CA ASN A 7 11.12 -4.49 32.39
C ASN A 7 11.82 -3.13 32.33
N MET A 8 13.10 -3.05 32.71
CA MET A 8 13.88 -1.81 32.56
C MET A 8 14.03 -1.37 31.09
N PHE A 9 14.19 -2.33 30.16
CA PHE A 9 14.25 -2.03 28.74
C PHE A 9 12.91 -1.52 28.21
N VAL A 10 11.81 -2.19 28.55
CA VAL A 10 10.46 -1.76 28.17
C VAL A 10 10.18 -0.36 28.73
N GLU A 11 10.36 -0.13 30.04
CA GLU A 11 10.13 1.19 30.66
C GLU A 11 10.97 2.30 30.01
N ARG A 12 12.21 1.99 29.60
CA ARG A 12 13.10 2.98 28.98
C ARG A 12 12.73 3.31 27.53
N PHE A 13 12.12 2.37 26.81
CA PHE A 13 11.87 2.50 25.36
C PHE A 13 10.38 2.47 24.98
N GLU A 14 9.46 2.31 25.92
CA GLU A 14 8.01 2.28 25.66
C GLU A 14 7.55 3.59 24.99
N GLN A 15 8.10 4.73 25.40
CA GLN A 15 7.80 6.02 24.76
C GLN A 15 8.50 6.24 23.40
N ASN A 16 9.47 5.39 23.06
CA ASN A 16 10.10 5.37 21.73
C ASN A 16 9.35 4.46 20.75
N ALA A 17 8.27 3.80 21.18
CA ALA A 17 7.43 3.01 20.29
C ALA A 17 6.85 3.93 19.19
N PRO A 18 6.99 3.57 17.90
CA PRO A 18 6.40 4.35 16.82
C PRO A 18 4.90 4.52 17.05
N ILE A 19 4.41 5.76 16.99
CA ILE A 19 2.98 6.05 17.06
C ILE A 19 2.30 5.25 15.94
N ALA A 20 1.35 4.38 16.32
CA ALA A 20 0.60 3.58 15.38
C ALA A 20 -0.04 4.48 14.31
N PRO A 21 0.04 4.13 13.01
CA PRO A 21 -0.56 4.93 11.96
C PRO A 21 -2.05 5.17 12.22
N THR A 22 -2.51 6.39 11.98
CA THR A 22 -3.94 6.73 11.99
C THR A 22 -4.55 6.54 10.60
N LEU A 23 -5.88 6.42 10.51
CA LEU A 23 -6.56 6.35 9.22
C LEU A 23 -6.24 7.56 8.33
N SER A 24 -6.11 8.76 8.92
CA SER A 24 -5.70 9.97 8.21
C SER A 24 -4.29 9.83 7.61
N THR A 25 -3.34 9.27 8.38
CA THR A 25 -1.97 9.00 7.92
C THR A 25 -1.98 8.02 6.74
N ILE A 26 -2.75 6.94 6.84
CA ILE A 26 -2.88 5.96 5.76
C ILE A 26 -3.50 6.58 4.50
N CYS A 27 -4.53 7.40 4.66
CA CYS A 27 -5.22 8.07 3.57
C CYS A 27 -4.39 9.16 2.88
N SER A 28 -3.33 9.66 3.51
CA SER A 28 -2.41 10.63 2.89
C SER A 28 -1.29 9.97 2.08
N LEU A 29 -1.01 8.68 2.28
CA LEU A 29 -0.04 7.92 1.48
C LEU A 29 -0.57 7.74 0.05
N ARG A 30 0.10 8.40 -0.90
CA ARG A 30 -0.17 8.30 -2.34
C ARG A 30 0.98 7.58 -3.03
N GLN A 31 0.66 6.79 -4.05
CA GLN A 31 1.66 6.22 -4.94
C GLN A 31 2.41 7.35 -5.64
N LYS A 32 3.75 7.29 -5.62
CA LYS A 32 4.59 8.29 -6.28
C LYS A 32 4.71 7.99 -7.77
N HIS A 33 5.00 9.01 -8.57
CA HIS A 33 5.35 8.82 -9.98
C HIS A 33 6.62 7.96 -10.09
N GLY A 34 6.61 6.96 -10.96
CA GLY A 34 7.69 5.98 -11.13
C GLY A 34 7.81 4.92 -10.02
N GLU A 35 6.98 4.95 -8.98
CA GLU A 35 6.94 3.89 -7.97
C GLU A 35 6.16 2.68 -8.51
N LYS A 36 6.81 1.50 -8.52
CA LYS A 36 6.16 0.24 -8.91
C LYS A 36 4.93 -0.03 -8.05
N THR A 37 3.78 -0.26 -8.69
CA THR A 37 2.50 -0.32 -7.99
C THR A 37 2.47 -1.40 -6.92
N ARG A 38 3.00 -2.59 -7.23
CA ARG A 38 3.07 -3.70 -6.27
C ARG A 38 3.75 -3.29 -4.97
N GLU A 39 4.87 -2.58 -5.04
CA GLU A 39 5.61 -2.14 -3.85
C GLU A 39 4.78 -1.15 -3.03
N PHE A 40 4.13 -0.19 -3.71
CA PHE A 40 3.25 0.76 -3.06
C PHE A 40 2.11 0.03 -2.32
N ILE A 41 1.41 -0.90 -2.98
CA ILE A 41 0.31 -1.67 -2.38
C ILE A 41 0.78 -2.44 -1.14
N GLN A 42 1.92 -3.11 -1.23
CA GLN A 42 2.48 -3.88 -0.12
C GLN A 42 2.87 -2.98 1.07
N LYS A 43 3.57 -1.87 0.81
CA LYS A 43 3.94 -0.88 1.83
C LYS A 43 2.69 -0.29 2.49
N TRP A 44 1.69 0.09 1.69
CA TRP A 44 0.44 0.68 2.18
C TRP A 44 -0.33 -0.31 3.07
N ARG A 45 -0.48 -1.57 2.62
CA ARG A 45 -1.11 -2.64 3.41
C ARG A 45 -0.38 -2.91 4.71
N MET A 46 0.95 -2.89 4.70
CA MET A 46 1.76 -3.07 5.91
C MET A 46 1.51 -1.96 6.93
N GLN A 47 1.24 -0.72 6.49
CA GLN A 47 0.89 0.37 7.40
C GLN A 47 -0.51 0.19 8.01
N CYS A 48 -1.48 -0.34 7.24
CA CYS A 48 -2.79 -0.70 7.80
C CYS A 48 -2.68 -1.75 8.91
N ASN A 49 -1.83 -2.76 8.73
CA ASN A 49 -1.61 -3.82 9.74
C ASN A 49 -0.97 -3.29 11.04
N LYS A 50 -0.37 -2.11 11.02
CA LYS A 50 0.23 -1.45 12.20
C LYS A 50 -0.75 -0.53 12.93
N MET A 51 -1.96 -0.32 12.40
CA MET A 51 -2.96 0.52 13.04
C MET A 51 -3.42 -0.12 14.36
N LYS A 52 -3.68 0.72 15.36
CA LYS A 52 -4.25 0.26 16.65
C LYS A 52 -5.65 -0.32 16.47
N GLU A 53 -6.44 0.30 15.60
CA GLU A 53 -7.76 -0.18 15.19
C GLU A 53 -7.67 -0.70 13.75
N PRO A 54 -7.72 -2.04 13.54
CA PRO A 54 -7.61 -2.60 12.20
C PRO A 54 -8.87 -2.29 11.37
N ILE A 55 -8.66 -2.03 10.08
CA ILE A 55 -9.72 -1.88 9.09
C ILE A 55 -9.94 -3.20 8.34
N SER A 56 -11.16 -3.44 7.84
CA SER A 56 -11.43 -4.63 7.03
C SER A 56 -10.74 -4.54 5.66
N GLU A 57 -10.46 -5.67 5.04
CA GLU A 57 -9.87 -5.70 3.69
C GLU A 57 -10.73 -4.95 2.68
N THR A 58 -12.06 -5.10 2.73
CA THR A 58 -13.00 -4.34 1.89
C THR A 58 -12.85 -2.82 2.06
N GLN A 59 -12.73 -2.35 3.30
CA GLN A 59 -12.49 -0.93 3.58
C GLN A 59 -11.12 -0.50 3.04
N ALA A 60 -10.08 -1.28 3.30
CA ALA A 60 -8.71 -1.02 2.85
C ALA A 60 -8.63 -0.91 1.32
N LEU A 61 -9.28 -1.83 0.59
CA LEU A 61 -9.38 -1.82 -0.87
C LEU A 61 -10.10 -0.56 -1.39
N SER A 62 -11.16 -0.12 -0.72
CA SER A 62 -11.88 1.11 -1.12
C SER A 62 -11.02 2.37 -0.97
N LEU A 63 -10.11 2.39 0.02
CA LEU A 63 -9.23 3.51 0.30
C LEU A 63 -8.03 3.52 -0.65
N ILE A 64 -7.33 2.40 -0.79
CA ILE A 64 -6.10 2.33 -1.58
C ILE A 64 -6.34 2.66 -3.05
N ARG A 65 -7.48 2.29 -3.64
CA ARG A 65 -7.85 2.65 -5.03
C ARG A 65 -7.81 4.16 -5.27
N LYS A 66 -8.12 4.98 -4.26
CA LYS A 66 -8.08 6.45 -4.37
C LYS A 66 -6.65 7.00 -4.35
N ASN A 67 -5.70 6.20 -3.87
CA ASN A 67 -4.33 6.57 -3.58
C ASN A 67 -3.33 6.13 -4.65
N LEU A 68 -3.75 5.26 -5.58
CA LEU A 68 -2.98 4.86 -6.74
C LEU A 68 -2.72 6.06 -7.68
N ALA A 69 -1.62 5.99 -8.41
CA ALA A 69 -1.27 6.95 -9.44
C ALA A 69 -2.12 6.73 -10.71
N GLN A 70 -2.17 7.74 -11.58
CA GLN A 70 -2.70 7.57 -12.93
C GLN A 70 -1.65 6.88 -13.83
N PRO A 71 -2.06 6.16 -14.90
CA PRO A 71 -3.44 5.92 -15.33
C PRO A 71 -4.15 4.81 -14.54
N LEU A 72 -3.40 4.02 -13.77
CA LEU A 72 -3.87 2.84 -13.08
C LEU A 72 -5.11 3.08 -12.22
N LYS A 73 -5.15 4.19 -11.45
CA LYS A 73 -6.31 4.59 -10.65
C LYS A 73 -7.61 4.64 -11.46
N SER A 74 -7.56 5.11 -12.71
CA SER A 74 -8.74 5.17 -13.58
C SER A 74 -9.18 3.78 -14.04
N LEU A 75 -8.23 2.92 -14.41
CA LEU A 75 -8.47 1.59 -14.96
C LEU A 75 -9.07 0.63 -13.92
N ILE A 76 -8.62 0.74 -12.66
CA ILE A 76 -9.08 -0.16 -11.59
C ILE A 76 -10.29 0.41 -10.83
N ARG A 77 -10.73 1.64 -11.10
CA ARG A 77 -11.77 2.34 -10.31
C ARG A 77 -13.01 1.48 -10.04
N ASN A 78 -13.50 0.81 -11.09
CA ASN A 78 -14.74 0.02 -11.06
C ASN A 78 -14.48 -1.49 -11.13
N ALA A 79 -13.23 -1.93 -11.05
CA ALA A 79 -12.91 -3.35 -11.13
C ALA A 79 -13.51 -4.13 -9.94
N PRO A 80 -14.05 -5.33 -10.16
CA PRO A 80 -14.71 -6.15 -9.12
C PRO A 80 -13.70 -6.87 -8.21
N ILE A 81 -12.63 -6.18 -7.80
CA ILE A 81 -11.59 -6.71 -6.91
C ILE A 81 -12.09 -6.80 -5.47
N LYS A 82 -11.95 -7.98 -4.88
CA LYS A 82 -12.37 -8.34 -3.53
C LYS A 82 -11.19 -8.61 -2.58
N THR A 83 -9.99 -8.84 -3.11
CA THR A 83 -8.79 -9.12 -2.30
C THR A 83 -7.58 -8.29 -2.72
N PHE A 84 -6.60 -8.16 -1.83
CA PHE A 84 -5.31 -7.55 -2.17
C PHE A 84 -4.53 -8.37 -3.22
N ALA A 85 -4.71 -9.68 -3.25
CA ALA A 85 -4.06 -10.55 -4.24
C ALA A 85 -4.55 -10.21 -5.65
N GLU A 86 -5.88 -10.14 -5.84
CA GLU A 86 -6.51 -9.72 -7.09
C GLU A 86 -6.10 -8.29 -7.49
N LEU A 87 -6.03 -7.36 -6.52
CA LEU A 87 -5.56 -5.99 -6.80
C LEU A 87 -4.14 -5.98 -7.36
N ILE A 88 -3.24 -6.75 -6.74
CA ILE A 88 -1.84 -6.82 -7.16
C ILE A 88 -1.76 -7.47 -8.53
N GLU A 89 -2.42 -8.60 -8.75
CA GLU A 89 -2.43 -9.31 -10.04
C GLU A 89 -2.90 -8.40 -11.17
N GLN A 90 -4.07 -7.77 -11.02
CA GLN A 90 -4.61 -6.86 -12.02
C GLN A 90 -3.71 -5.63 -12.22
N ALA A 91 -3.08 -5.12 -11.17
CA ALA A 91 -2.15 -4.00 -11.29
C ALA A 91 -0.92 -4.34 -12.12
N ASN A 92 -0.30 -5.52 -11.95
CA ASN A 92 0.89 -5.86 -12.77
C ASN A 92 0.50 -6.07 -14.23
N SER A 93 -0.63 -6.74 -14.49
CA SER A 93 -1.09 -6.95 -15.88
C SER A 93 -1.32 -5.62 -16.61
N ILE A 94 -1.81 -4.59 -15.91
CA ILE A 94 -1.95 -3.25 -16.48
C ILE A 94 -0.60 -2.56 -16.65
N GLU A 95 0.31 -2.64 -15.67
CA GLU A 95 1.65 -2.05 -15.78
C GLU A 95 2.44 -2.68 -16.95
N GLU A 96 2.38 -4.00 -17.11
CA GLU A 96 3.00 -4.73 -18.22
C GLU A 96 2.44 -4.28 -19.57
N GLY A 97 1.10 -4.18 -19.70
CA GLY A 97 0.47 -3.70 -20.93
C GLY A 97 0.80 -2.24 -21.28
N ILE A 98 0.95 -1.35 -20.28
CA ILE A 98 1.37 0.04 -20.50
C ILE A 98 2.82 0.10 -20.98
N GLU A 99 3.70 -0.70 -20.38
CA GLU A 99 5.10 -0.79 -20.81
C GLU A 99 5.19 -1.30 -22.25
N GLU A 100 4.44 -2.35 -22.63
CA GLU A 100 4.39 -2.87 -24.00
C GLU A 100 3.89 -1.84 -25.03
N GLU A 101 2.79 -1.12 -24.74
CA GLU A 101 2.26 -0.08 -25.63
C GLU A 101 3.24 1.10 -25.83
N ASP A 102 3.97 1.50 -24.77
CA ASP A 102 4.98 2.56 -24.85
C ASP A 102 6.17 2.12 -25.73
N PHE A 103 6.56 0.85 -25.65
CA PHE A 103 7.60 0.28 -26.52
C PHE A 103 7.18 0.21 -27.99
N ASP A 104 5.96 -0.25 -28.29
CA ASP A 104 5.45 -0.32 -29.68
C ASP A 104 5.32 1.07 -30.31
N GLY A 105 4.93 2.07 -29.53
CA GLY A 105 4.86 3.47 -29.97
C GLY A 105 6.22 4.07 -30.34
N ILE A 106 7.31 3.64 -29.67
CA ILE A 106 8.68 4.08 -29.98
C ILE A 106 9.20 3.45 -31.28
N ILE A 107 8.86 2.18 -31.56
CA ILE A 107 9.31 1.48 -32.78
C ILE A 107 8.57 1.99 -34.03
N ALA A 108 7.32 2.46 -33.87
CA ALA A 108 6.50 2.95 -34.97
C ALA A 108 6.73 4.44 -35.36
N ALA A 109 7.61 5.16 -34.66
CA ALA A 109 7.91 6.59 -34.88
C ALA A 109 9.25 6.82 -35.61
#